data_AF-A0A1I8C3C8-F1
#
_entry.id   AF-A0A1I8C3C8-F1
#
_cell.length_a   1.000
_cell.length_b   1.000
_cell.length_c   1.000
_cell.angle_alpha   90.00
_cell.angle_beta   90.00
_cell.angle_gamma   90.00
#
_symmetry.space_group_name_H-M   'P 1'
#
loop_
_entity.id
_entity.type
_entity.pdbx_description
1 polymer ?
#
loop_
_entity_poly.entity_id
_entity_poly.type
_entity_poly.pdbx_seq_one_letter_code
_entity_poly.pdbx_strand_id
1 'polypeptide(L)'
;MSLTNSLKKLQRKEELEKEFVESGERDRVEEIVVRRLEETGWTQQVEGMCRDYIAKNGCERIELKKMVDELKDTSRKIVPDEVKRELMKLIQDFVNSKTAEEGEED
;
A
#
# COMPACT_ATOMS: atom_id res chain seq x y z
N MET A 1 -18.32 -17.34 24.83
CA MET A 1 -18.59 -17.64 23.40
C MET A 1 -18.36 -16.43 22.48
N SER A 2 -18.76 -15.19 22.84
CA SER A 2 -18.53 -14.01 21.98
C SER A 2 -17.04 -13.55 21.95
N LEU A 3 -16.40 -13.40 23.12
CA LEU A 3 -14.98 -13.02 23.23
C LEU A 3 -14.03 -14.00 22.53
N THR A 4 -14.31 -15.30 22.63
CA THR A 4 -13.53 -16.37 22.01
C THR A 4 -13.56 -16.31 20.48
N ASN A 5 -14.67 -15.88 19.87
CA ASN A 5 -14.76 -15.72 18.42
C ASN A 5 -13.98 -14.50 17.94
N SER A 6 -13.98 -13.40 18.69
CA SER A 6 -13.18 -12.21 18.37
C SER A 6 -11.68 -12.50 18.46
N LEU A 7 -11.25 -13.25 19.47
CA LEU A 7 -9.85 -13.64 19.63
C LEU A 7 -9.37 -14.51 18.46
N LYS A 8 -10.14 -15.52 18.07
CA LYS A 8 -9.83 -16.39 16.92
C LYS A 8 -9.73 -15.61 15.60
N LYS A 9 -10.60 -14.62 15.38
CA LYS A 9 -10.53 -13.75 14.19
C LYS A 9 -9.27 -12.91 14.15
N LEU A 10 -8.80 -12.41 15.29
CA LEU A 10 -7.55 -11.65 15.37
C LEU A 10 -6.34 -12.56 15.08
N GLN A 11 -6.31 -13.75 15.67
CA GLN A 11 -5.23 -14.73 15.43
C GLN A 11 -5.12 -15.11 13.94
N ARG A 12 -6.25 -15.45 13.30
CA ARG A 12 -6.26 -15.75 11.85
C ARG A 12 -5.79 -14.55 11.02
N LYS A 13 -6.17 -13.34 11.41
CA LYS A 13 -5.73 -12.13 10.71
C LYS A 13 -4.20 -11.96 10.81
N GLU A 14 -3.63 -12.15 11.99
CA GLU A 14 -2.17 -12.07 12.21
C GLU A 14 -1.42 -13.16 11.43
N GLU A 15 -1.96 -14.38 11.38
CA GLU A 15 -1.41 -15.48 10.58
C GLU A 15 -1.42 -15.16 9.08
N LEU A 16 -2.54 -14.65 8.55
CA LEU A 16 -2.64 -14.23 7.15
C LEU A 16 -1.69 -13.07 6.81
N GLU A 17 -1.57 -12.07 7.69
CA GLU A 17 -0.62 -10.97 7.51
C GLU A 17 0.82 -11.48 7.48
N LYS A 18 1.16 -12.44 8.36
CA LYS A 18 2.47 -13.07 8.37
C LYS A 18 2.74 -13.85 7.08
N GLU A 19 1.78 -14.66 6.64
CA GLU A 19 1.91 -15.44 5.41
C GLU A 19 2.01 -14.55 4.16
N PHE A 20 1.28 -13.43 4.12
CA PHE A 20 1.37 -12.45 3.03
C PHE A 20 2.79 -11.88 2.88
N VAL A 21 3.50 -11.72 3.99
CA VAL A 21 4.90 -11.28 4.01
C VAL A 21 5.83 -12.44 3.66
N GLU A 22 5.71 -13.58 4.34
CA GLU A 22 6.65 -14.72 4.21
C GLU A 22 6.58 -15.43 2.86
N SER A 23 5.42 -15.41 2.20
CA SER A 23 5.26 -15.95 0.84
C SER A 23 5.89 -15.07 -0.26
N GLY A 24 6.28 -13.83 0.06
CA GLY A 24 6.74 -12.84 -0.91
C GLY A 24 5.62 -12.16 -1.69
N GLU A 25 4.35 -12.48 -1.42
CA GLU A 25 3.22 -11.86 -2.13
C GLU A 25 3.14 -10.35 -1.84
N ARG A 26 3.47 -9.91 -0.61
CA ARG A 26 3.58 -8.49 -0.29
C ARG A 26 4.54 -7.76 -1.25
N ASP A 27 5.73 -8.31 -1.46
CA ASP A 27 6.76 -7.68 -2.28
C ASP A 27 6.32 -7.66 -3.75
N ARG A 28 5.71 -8.74 -4.24
CA ARG A 28 5.08 -8.80 -5.57
C ARG A 28 4.00 -7.72 -5.75
N VAL A 29 3.14 -7.55 -4.76
CA VAL A 29 2.08 -6.52 -4.79
C VAL A 29 2.69 -5.11 -4.76
N GLU A 30 3.74 -4.90 -3.96
CA GLU A 30 4.48 -3.63 -3.90
C GLU A 30 5.10 -3.28 -5.25
N GLU A 31 5.78 -4.22 -5.92
CA GLU A 31 6.35 -4.04 -7.26
C GLU A 31 5.28 -3.66 -8.31
N ILE A 32 4.14 -4.35 -8.30
CA ILE A 32 3.03 -4.04 -9.21
C ILE A 32 2.53 -2.61 -8.97
N VAL A 33 2.29 -2.23 -7.70
CA VAL A 33 1.81 -0.87 -7.38
C VAL A 33 2.82 0.19 -7.82
N VAL A 34 4.11 0.02 -7.54
CA VAL A 34 5.16 0.97 -7.95
C VAL A 34 5.14 1.17 -9.46
N ARG A 35 5.13 0.08 -10.23
CA ARG A 35 5.06 0.15 -11.69
C ARG A 35 3.79 0.86 -12.18
N ARG A 36 2.64 0.57 -11.58
CA ARG A 36 1.36 1.21 -11.97
C ARG A 36 1.34 2.70 -11.64
N LEU A 37 1.95 3.12 -10.53
CA LEU A 37 2.11 4.55 -10.21
C LEU A 37 3.00 5.26 -11.25
N GLU A 38 4.05 4.62 -11.74
CA GLU A 38 4.87 5.16 -12.83
C GLU A 38 4.09 5.26 -14.15
N GLU A 39 3.38 4.20 -14.54
CA GLU A 39 2.58 4.14 -15.78
C GLU A 39 1.44 5.18 -15.81
N THR A 40 0.87 5.51 -14.65
CA THR A 40 -0.21 6.51 -14.53
C THR A 40 0.30 7.95 -14.46
N GLY A 41 1.62 8.16 -14.45
CA GLY A 41 2.22 9.48 -14.33
C GLY A 41 2.22 10.04 -12.89
N TRP A 42 1.85 9.24 -11.89
CA TRP A 42 1.79 9.69 -10.49
C TRP A 42 3.17 10.13 -9.99
N THR A 43 4.21 9.37 -10.32
CA THR A 43 5.60 9.69 -9.93
C THR A 43 6.00 11.07 -10.45
N GLN A 44 5.71 11.37 -11.72
CA GLN A 44 6.04 12.65 -12.34
C GLN A 44 5.25 13.82 -11.73
N GLN A 45 3.99 13.58 -11.32
CA GLN A 45 3.20 14.58 -10.60
C GLN A 45 3.81 14.89 -9.23
N VAL A 46 4.20 13.87 -8.46
CA VAL A 46 4.83 14.04 -7.14
C VAL A 46 6.19 14.74 -7.28
N GLU A 47 7.00 14.39 -8.28
CA GLU A 47 8.23 15.12 -8.56
C GLU A 47 7.98 16.59 -8.90
N GLY A 48 6.92 16.88 -9.67
CA GLY A 48 6.48 18.25 -9.95
C GLY A 48 6.18 19.02 -8.67
N MET A 49 5.42 18.41 -7.75
CA MET A 49 5.12 19.00 -6.45
C MET A 49 6.38 19.28 -5.62
N CYS A 50 7.36 18.36 -5.65
CA CYS A 50 8.65 18.57 -5.00
C CYS A 50 9.41 19.75 -5.61
N ARG A 51 9.46 19.86 -6.95
CA ARG A 51 10.10 20.98 -7.65
C ARG A 51 9.44 22.32 -7.31
N ASP A 52 8.11 22.37 -7.29
CA ASP A 52 7.35 23.58 -6.94
C ASP A 52 7.57 23.99 -5.49
N TYR A 53 7.61 23.01 -4.58
CA TYR A 53 7.94 23.25 -3.18
C TYR A 53 9.34 23.85 -3.03
N ILE A 54 10.32 23.32 -3.76
CA ILE A 54 11.69 23.81 -3.73
C ILE A 54 11.78 25.23 -4.28
N ALA A 55 11.14 25.51 -5.41
CA ALA A 55 11.10 26.83 -6.02
C ALA A 55 10.47 27.88 -5.09
N LYS A 56 9.43 27.50 -4.34
CA LYS A 56 8.72 28.40 -3.42
C LYS A 56 9.49 28.71 -2.14
N ASN A 57 10.21 27.74 -1.58
CA ASN A 57 10.85 27.85 -0.27
C ASN A 57 12.35 28.19 -0.33
N GLY A 58 12.98 28.01 -1.49
CA GLY A 58 14.41 28.20 -1.71
C GLY A 58 15.25 27.03 -1.21
N CYS A 59 16.20 26.56 -2.02
CA CYS A 59 16.96 25.33 -1.78
C CYS A 59 17.73 25.30 -0.45
N GLU A 60 18.19 26.45 0.05
CA GLU A 60 19.01 26.55 1.26
C GLU A 60 18.25 26.29 2.56
N ARG A 61 16.91 26.37 2.55
CA ARG A 61 16.07 26.27 3.76
C ARG A 61 15.31 24.96 3.86
N ILE A 62 15.53 24.02 2.95
CA ILE A 62 14.70 22.83 2.82
C ILE A 62 15.33 21.65 3.54
N GLU A 63 14.63 21.19 4.57
CA GLU A 63 14.86 19.88 5.16
C GLU A 63 14.02 18.84 4.43
N LEU A 64 14.67 17.78 3.93
CA LEU A 64 14.01 16.71 3.17
C LEU A 64 12.81 16.12 3.92
N LYS A 65 12.98 15.84 5.22
CA LYS A 65 11.93 15.26 6.06
C LYS A 65 10.69 16.15 6.10
N LYS A 66 10.87 17.45 6.32
CA LYS A 66 9.78 18.43 6.34
C LYS A 66 9.07 18.49 4.99
N MET A 67 9.81 18.49 3.88
CA MET A 67 9.20 18.47 2.54
C MET A 67 8.36 17.21 2.31
N VAL A 68 8.87 16.04 2.71
CA VAL A 68 8.12 14.77 2.61
C VAL A 68 6.85 14.85 3.45
N ASP A 69 6.95 15.29 4.70
CA ASP A 69 5.80 15.39 5.61
C ASP A 69 4.70 16.34 5.07
N GLU A 70 5.08 17.46 4.44
CA GLU A 70 4.13 18.41 3.86
C GLU A 70 3.48 17.89 2.56
N LEU A 71 4.23 17.16 1.73
CA LEU A 71 3.72 16.69 0.44
C LEU A 71 2.99 15.33 0.52
N LYS A 72 3.25 14.53 1.55
CA LYS A 72 2.75 13.15 1.72
C LYS A 72 1.24 13.01 1.59
N ASP A 73 0.47 13.88 2.23
CA ASP A 73 -0.99 13.77 2.20
C ASP A 73 -1.55 14.16 0.83
N THR A 74 -0.92 15.12 0.15
CA THR A 74 -1.32 15.53 -1.19
C THR A 74 -0.93 14.46 -2.22
N SER A 75 0.26 13.90 -2.14
CA SER A 75 0.71 12.81 -3.03
C SER A 75 -0.17 11.56 -2.89
N ARG A 76 -0.61 11.22 -1.67
CA ARG A 76 -1.57 10.12 -1.43
C ARG A 76 -2.95 10.38 -2.04
N LYS A 77 -3.43 11.62 -2.02
CA LYS A 77 -4.75 11.97 -2.58
C LYS A 77 -4.81 11.83 -4.09
N ILE A 78 -3.71 12.11 -4.79
CA ILE A 78 -3.64 12.03 -6.25
C ILE A 78 -3.36 10.61 -6.78
N VAL A 79 -3.25 9.60 -5.90
CA VAL A 79 -3.17 8.21 -6.33
C VAL A 79 -4.43 7.85 -7.13
N PRO A 80 -4.31 7.39 -8.39
CA PRO A 80 -5.46 7.06 -9.21
C PRO A 80 -6.30 5.93 -8.60
N ASP A 81 -7.62 6.04 -8.71
CA ASP A 81 -8.53 5.04 -8.13
C ASP A 81 -8.41 3.67 -8.81
N GLU A 82 -7.97 3.63 -10.06
CA GLU A 82 -7.67 2.36 -10.75
C GLU A 82 -6.54 1.58 -10.08
N VAL A 83 -5.48 2.27 -9.61
CA VAL A 83 -4.36 1.63 -8.89
C VAL A 83 -4.84 1.14 -7.52
N LYS A 84 -5.68 1.91 -6.82
CA LYS A 84 -6.27 1.48 -5.53
C LYS A 84 -7.13 0.23 -5.70
N ARG A 85 -7.95 0.18 -6.76
CA ARG A 85 -8.79 -0.98 -7.07
C ARG A 85 -7.95 -2.21 -7.40
N GLU A 86 -6.89 -2.04 -8.19
CA GLU A 86 -5.97 -3.12 -8.55
C GLU A 86 -5.24 -3.67 -7.32
N LEU A 87 -4.70 -2.80 -6.46
CA LEU A 87 -4.13 -3.19 -5.17
C LEU A 87 -5.12 -3.97 -4.30
N MET A 88 -6.34 -3.45 -4.15
CA MET A 88 -7.37 -4.11 -3.34
C MET A 88 -7.70 -5.49 -3.89
N LYS A 89 -7.77 -5.64 -5.22
CA LYS A 89 -8.03 -6.92 -5.87
C LYS A 89 -6.90 -7.92 -5.62
N LEU A 90 -5.64 -7.52 -5.76
CA LEU A 90 -4.49 -8.40 -5.51
C LEU A 90 -4.49 -8.94 -4.06
N ILE A 91 -4.78 -8.07 -3.09
CA ILE A 91 -4.89 -8.48 -1.68
C ILE A 91 -6.08 -9.42 -1.48
N GLN A 92 -7.24 -9.13 -2.08
CA GLN A 92 -8.40 -10.01 -2.00
C GLN A 92 -8.13 -11.38 -2.62
N ASP A 93 -7.47 -11.43 -3.78
CA ASP A 93 -7.13 -12.68 -4.47
C ASP A 93 -6.21 -13.55 -3.58
N PHE A 94 -5.21 -12.95 -2.91
CA PHE A 94 -4.38 -13.66 -1.93
C PHE A 94 -5.18 -14.15 -0.72
N VAL A 95 -6.00 -13.30 -0.10
CA VAL A 95 -6.80 -13.70 1.06
C VAL A 95 -7.76 -14.83 0.68
N ASN A 96 -8.39 -14.75 -0.49
CA ASN A 96 -9.31 -15.77 -0.97
C ASN A 96 -8.60 -17.10 -1.21
N SER A 97 -7.39 -17.09 -1.80
CA SER A 97 -6.62 -18.33 -2.01
C SER A 97 -6.29 -19.01 -0.68
N LYS A 98 -5.92 -18.23 0.35
CA LYS A 98 -5.60 -18.77 1.68
C LYS A 98 -6.81 -19.26 2.48
N THR A 99 -7.95 -18.62 2.32
CA THR A 99 -9.19 -19.10 2.95
C THR A 99 -9.83 -20.30 2.24
N ALA A 100 -9.49 -20.55 0.97
CA ALA A 100 -10.00 -21.69 0.22
C ALA A 100 -9.23 -22.98 0.51
N GLU A 101 -7.92 -22.89 0.76
CA GLU A 101 -7.05 -24.03 1.11
C GLU A 101 -7.46 -24.71 2.43
N GLU A 102 -8.00 -23.97 3.41
CA GLU A 102 -8.49 -24.53 4.68
C GLU A 102 -9.78 -25.37 4.55
N GLY A 103 -10.48 -25.32 3.41
CA GLY A 103 -11.76 -26.00 3.20
C GLY A 103 -11.66 -27.42 2.60
N GLU A 104 -10.46 -27.88 2.26
CA GLU A 104 -10.22 -29.19 1.61
C GLU A 104 -9.60 -30.24 2.55
N GLU A 105 -9.34 -29.92 3.82
CA GLU A 105 -8.78 -30.86 4.82
C GLU A 105 -9.79 -31.48 5.81
N ASP A 106 -11.10 -31.24 5.63
CA ASP A 106 -12.19 -31.88 6.44
C ASP A 106 -12.98 -32.96 5.67
#